data_AF-A0A2S9FPM7-F1
#
_entry.id   AF-A0A2S9FPM7-F1
#
_cell.length_a   1.000
_cell.length_b   1.000
_cell.length_c   1.000
_cell.angle_alpha   90.00
_cell.angle_beta   90.00
_cell.angle_gamma   90.00
#
_symmetry.space_group_name_H-M   'P 1'
#
loop_
_entity.id
_entity.type
_entity.pdbx_description
1 polymer ?
#
loop_
_entity_poly.entity_id
_entity_poly.type
_entity_poly.pdbx_seq_one_letter_code
_entity_poly.pdbx_strand_id
1 'polypeptide(L)'
;MIAFIDTHRDQFEVELISRTMRAAIVGFLTSSRYRAAKTRARSARAIRDELLIAELREVHQQNFSVNGVKKMHAAMTRRGRRIGREQTRRLM
;
A
#
# COMPACT_ATOMS: atom_id res chain seq x y z
N MET A 1 4.93 5.61 13.28
CA MET A 1 4.16 5.20 14.48
C MET A 1 3.95 3.70 14.55
N ILE A 2 3.31 3.03 13.57
CA ILE A 2 3.12 1.56 13.60
C ILE A 2 4.47 0.81 13.65
N ALA A 3 5.39 1.11 12.73
CA ALA A 3 6.72 0.48 12.70
C ALA A 3 7.49 0.64 14.02
N PHE A 4 7.40 1.82 14.65
CA PHE A 4 8.03 2.07 15.96
C PHE A 4 7.44 1.18 17.06
N ILE A 5 6.10 1.04 17.10
CA ILE A 5 5.45 0.12 18.04
C ILE A 5 5.86 -1.32 17.73
N ASP A 6 5.94 -1.71 16.45
CA ASP A 6 6.39 -3.04 16.02
C ASP A 6 7.81 -3.37 16.46
N THR A 7 8.72 -2.39 16.46
CA THR A 7 10.11 -2.58 16.92
C THR A 7 10.21 -2.78 18.43
N HIS A 8 9.30 -2.19 19.21
CA HIS A 8 9.41 -2.16 20.67
C HIS A 8 8.38 -3.00 21.42
N ARG A 9 7.37 -3.57 20.71
CA ARG A 9 6.29 -4.36 21.31
C ARG A 9 6.73 -5.65 21.98
N ASP A 10 7.92 -6.16 21.66
CA ASP A 10 8.47 -7.38 22.27
C ASP A 10 9.19 -7.08 23.60
N GLN A 11 9.54 -5.82 23.83
CA GLN A 11 10.19 -5.35 25.06
C GLN A 11 9.20 -4.64 25.99
N PHE A 12 8.19 -3.97 25.42
CA PHE A 12 7.21 -3.18 26.16
C PHE A 12 5.80 -3.47 25.65
N GLU A 13 4.82 -3.46 26.55
CA GLU A 13 3.43 -3.58 26.13
C GLU A 13 3.01 -2.41 25.23
N VAL A 14 2.26 -2.73 24.18
CA VAL A 14 1.75 -1.73 23.21
C VAL A 14 1.00 -0.59 23.90
N GLU A 15 0.25 -0.90 24.96
CA GLU A 15 -0.50 0.12 25.72
C GLU A 15 0.42 1.09 26.45
N LEU A 16 1.50 0.58 27.06
CA LEU A 16 2.51 1.39 27.72
C LEU A 16 3.19 2.32 26.71
N ILE A 17 3.68 1.78 25.59
CA ILE A 17 4.33 2.56 24.52
C ILE A 17 3.38 3.66 24.05
N SER A 18 2.15 3.30 23.69
CA SER A 18 1.16 4.22 23.17
C SER A 18 0.78 5.30 24.18
N ARG A 19 0.67 4.98 25.47
CA ARG A 19 0.35 5.97 26.53
C ARG A 19 1.49 6.96 26.72
N THR A 20 2.71 6.48 26.89
CA THR A 20 3.90 7.32 27.10
C THR A 20 4.15 8.23 25.90
N MET A 21 4.05 7.68 24.69
CA MET A 21 4.29 8.45 23.46
C MET A 21 3.21 9.49 23.20
N ARG A 22 1.96 9.26 23.59
CA ARG A 22 0.90 10.29 23.48
C ARG A 22 1.13 11.49 24.40
N ALA A 23 1.80 11.30 25.54
CA ALA A 23 2.15 12.40 26.42
C ALA A 23 3.27 13.28 25.81
N ALA A 24 4.18 12.68 25.05
CA ALA A 24 5.30 13.38 24.42
C ALA A 24 4.98 13.93 23.02
N ILE A 25 4.10 13.25 22.26
CA ILE A 25 3.84 13.52 20.85
C ILE A 25 2.33 13.59 20.61
N VAL A 26 1.85 14.79 20.28
CA VAL A 26 0.46 15.04 19.90
C VAL A 26 0.11 14.20 18.66
N GLY A 27 -1.01 13.47 18.74
CA GLY A 27 -1.49 12.63 17.63
C GLY A 27 -0.87 11.24 17.56
N PHE A 28 -0.08 10.81 18.55
CA PHE A 28 0.43 9.44 18.59
C PHE A 28 -0.69 8.38 18.68
N LEU A 29 -0.48 7.23 18.02
CA LEU A 29 -1.47 6.15 17.92
C LEU A 29 -1.89 5.61 19.30
N THR A 30 -3.20 5.34 19.45
CA THR A 30 -3.71 4.56 20.57
C THR A 30 -3.47 3.06 20.37
N SER A 31 -3.41 2.29 21.47
CA SER A 31 -3.26 0.83 21.39
C SER A 31 -4.38 0.20 20.55
N SER A 32 -5.63 0.64 20.77
CA SER A 32 -6.78 0.24 19.95
C SER A 32 -6.59 0.60 18.47
N ARG A 33 -6.13 1.81 18.15
CA ARG A 33 -5.89 2.23 16.75
C ARG A 33 -4.74 1.46 16.10
N TYR A 34 -3.69 1.12 16.84
CA TYR A 34 -2.62 0.25 16.37
C TYR A 34 -3.15 -1.15 16.05
N ARG A 35 -3.92 -1.76 16.96
CA ARG A 35 -4.53 -3.08 16.77
C ARG A 35 -5.46 -3.07 15.56
N ALA A 36 -6.32 -2.07 15.44
CA ALA A 36 -7.20 -1.88 14.30
C ALA A 36 -6.41 -1.73 12.98
N ALA A 37 -5.28 -1.02 12.99
CA ALA A 37 -4.44 -0.90 11.80
C ALA A 37 -3.76 -2.24 11.41
N LYS A 38 -3.39 -3.07 12.39
CA LYS A 38 -2.81 -4.41 12.16
C LYS A 38 -3.84 -5.43 11.67
N THR A 39 -5.08 -5.36 12.14
CA THR A 39 -6.14 -6.31 11.78
C THR A 39 -6.95 -5.88 10.56
N ARG A 40 -6.80 -4.64 10.10
CA ARG A 40 -7.59 -4.12 8.98
C ARG A 40 -7.35 -4.96 7.72
N ALA A 41 -8.42 -5.61 7.27
CA ALA A 41 -8.43 -6.28 5.99
C ALA A 41 -8.10 -5.28 4.88
N ARG A 42 -7.37 -5.75 3.87
CA ARG A 42 -7.03 -4.95 2.71
C ARG A 42 -8.30 -4.47 2.03
N SER A 43 -8.35 -3.20 1.64
CA SER A 43 -9.50 -2.67 0.91
C SER A 43 -9.63 -3.38 -0.43
N ALA A 44 -10.86 -3.55 -0.92
CA ALA A 44 -11.11 -4.13 -2.25
C ALA A 44 -10.33 -3.41 -3.38
N ARG A 45 -10.10 -2.10 -3.22
CA ARG A 45 -9.24 -1.31 -4.12
C ARG A 45 -7.77 -1.73 -4.03
N ALA A 46 -7.22 -1.88 -2.83
CA ALA A 46 -5.83 -2.30 -2.64
C ALA A 46 -5.57 -3.72 -3.17
N ILE A 47 -6.54 -4.63 -3.03
CA ILE A 47 -6.45 -5.98 -3.59
C ILE A 47 -6.45 -5.91 -5.13
N ARG A 48 -7.39 -5.15 -5.72
CA ARG A 48 -7.46 -4.97 -7.18
C ARG A 48 -6.21 -4.32 -7.75
N ASP A 49 -5.69 -3.31 -7.07
CA ASP A 49 -4.50 -2.58 -7.50
C ASP A 49 -3.27 -3.49 -7.50
N GLU A 50 -3.12 -4.41 -6.53
CA GLU A 50 -2.01 -5.37 -6.56
C GLU A 50 -2.05 -6.32 -7.75
N LEU A 51 -3.23 -6.85 -8.06
CA LEU A 51 -3.41 -7.71 -9.24
C LEU A 51 -3.03 -6.94 -10.53
N LEU A 52 -3.45 -5.68 -10.61
CA LEU A 52 -3.11 -4.81 -11.74
C LEU A 52 -1.63 -4.44 -11.80
N ILE A 53 -0.98 -4.20 -10.65
CA ILE A 53 0.46 -3.89 -10.58
C ILE A 53 1.28 -5.08 -11.09
N ALA A 54 0.92 -6.30 -10.68
CA ALA A 54 1.62 -7.51 -11.13
C ALA A 54 1.58 -7.64 -12.67
N GLU A 55 0.39 -7.47 -13.25
CA GLU A 55 0.20 -7.54 -14.70
C GLU A 55 0.87 -6.37 -15.44
N LEU A 56 0.78 -5.15 -14.90
CA LEU A 56 1.47 -3.98 -15.47
C LEU A 56 2.99 -4.20 -15.52
N ARG A 57 3.58 -4.78 -14.48
CA ARG A 57 5.02 -5.09 -14.44
C ARG A 57 5.41 -6.14 -15.47
N GLU A 58 4.62 -7.19 -15.61
CA GLU A 58 4.84 -8.23 -16.63
C GLU A 58 4.81 -7.63 -18.05
N VAL A 59 3.76 -6.85 -18.36
CA VAL A 59 3.63 -6.17 -19.67
C VAL A 59 4.77 -5.18 -19.88
N HIS A 60 5.19 -4.46 -18.84
CA HIS A 60 6.26 -3.49 -18.94
C HIS A 60 7.58 -4.19 -19.27
N GLN A 61 7.89 -5.29 -18.58
CA GLN A 61 9.09 -6.09 -18.80
C GLN A 61 9.11 -6.71 -20.21
N GLN A 62 7.98 -7.23 -20.68
CA GLN A 62 7.85 -7.75 -22.05
C GLN A 62 8.05 -6.68 -23.13
N ASN A 63 7.81 -5.42 -22.79
CA ASN A 63 8.08 -4.26 -23.65
C ASN A 63 9.42 -3.60 -23.33
N PHE A 64 10.42 -4.36 -22.88
CA PHE A 64 11.77 -3.90 -22.56
C PHE A 64 11.83 -2.77 -21.52
N SER A 65 10.78 -2.59 -20.74
CA SER A 65 10.67 -1.54 -19.73
C SER A 65 10.85 -0.10 -20.25
N VAL A 66 10.61 0.14 -21.55
CA VAL A 66 10.72 1.49 -22.17
C VAL A 66 9.37 2.18 -22.36
N ASN A 67 8.28 1.45 -22.15
CA ASN A 67 6.94 1.96 -22.39
C ASN A 67 6.46 2.82 -21.22
N GLY A 68 6.37 4.13 -21.44
CA GLY A 68 5.71 5.03 -20.50
C GLY A 68 4.19 4.83 -20.43
N VAL A 69 3.55 5.53 -19.49
CA VAL A 69 2.13 5.41 -19.12
C VAL A 69 1.16 5.35 -20.30
N LYS A 70 1.32 6.20 -21.32
CA LYS A 70 0.43 6.22 -22.49
C LYS A 70 0.48 4.90 -23.27
N LYS A 71 1.70 4.39 -23.51
CA LYS A 71 1.91 3.13 -24.24
C LYS A 71 1.45 1.93 -23.41
N MET A 72 1.68 1.98 -22.11
CA MET A 72 1.25 0.94 -21.18
C MET A 72 -0.26 0.86 -21.01
N HIS A 73 -0.95 1.99 -20.93
CA HIS A 73 -2.42 2.03 -20.95
C HIS A 73 -2.95 1.36 -22.22
N ALA A 74 -2.41 1.71 -23.39
CA ALA A 74 -2.80 1.08 -24.65
C ALA A 74 -2.49 -0.43 -24.67
N ALA A 75 -1.33 -0.86 -24.17
CA ALA A 75 -0.97 -2.27 -24.07
C ALA A 75 -1.92 -3.07 -23.17
N MET A 76 -2.29 -2.51 -22.03
CA MET A 76 -3.25 -3.13 -21.11
C MET A 76 -4.67 -3.19 -21.69
N THR A 77 -5.12 -2.13 -22.36
CA THR A 77 -6.41 -2.14 -23.07
C THR A 77 -6.44 -3.21 -24.17
N ARG A 78 -5.34 -3.39 -24.92
CA ARG A 78 -5.22 -4.44 -25.95
C ARG A 78 -5.27 -5.86 -25.37
N ARG A 79 -4.87 -6.06 -24.11
CA ARG A 79 -5.05 -7.31 -23.36
C ARG A 79 -6.47 -7.50 -22.79
N GLY A 80 -7.40 -6.59 -23.10
CA GLY A 80 -8.77 -6.64 -22.61
C GLY A 80 -8.95 -6.13 -21.19
N ARG A 81 -7.95 -5.47 -20.59
CA ARG A 81 -8.08 -4.89 -19.26
C ARG A 81 -8.79 -3.55 -19.30
N ARG A 82 -9.82 -3.42 -18.45
CA ARG A 82 -10.56 -2.17 -18.24
C ARG A 82 -9.87 -1.33 -17.16
N ILE A 83 -8.72 -0.75 -17.50
CA ILE A 83 -7.95 0.16 -16.65
C ILE A 83 -7.96 1.57 -17.25
N GLY A 84 -8.12 2.61 -16.40
CA GLY A 84 -8.03 3.99 -16.85
C GLY A 84 -6.59 4.47 -17.03
N ARG A 85 -6.37 5.49 -17.87
CA ARG A 85 -5.04 6.11 -18.05
C ARG A 85 -4.44 6.61 -16.74
N GLU A 86 -5.24 7.29 -15.92
CA GLU A 86 -4.78 7.81 -14.63
C GLU A 86 -4.52 6.70 -13.61
N GLN A 87 -5.28 5.62 -13.68
CA GLN A 87 -5.01 4.43 -12.85
C GLN A 87 -3.69 3.77 -13.27
N THR A 88 -3.41 3.71 -14.58
CA THR A 88 -2.11 3.22 -15.08
C THR A 88 -0.97 4.11 -14.57
N ARG A 89 -1.13 5.45 -14.62
CA ARG A 89 -0.14 6.40 -14.10
C ARG A 89 0.14 6.23 -12.60
N ARG A 90 -0.89 5.88 -11.82
CA ARG A 90 -0.76 5.68 -10.37
C ARG A 90 -0.08 4.36 -10.01
N LEU A 91 -0.26 3.31 -10.83
CA LEU A 91 0.15 1.94 -10.51
C LEU A 91 1.47 1.51 -11.16
N MET A 92 1.91 2.21 -12.21
CA MET A 92 3.27 2.09 -12.75
C MET A 92 4.23 3.00 -11.99
#